data_AF-A0A970HK28-F1
#
_entry.id   AF-A0A970HK28-F1
#
_cell.length_a   1.000
_cell.length_b   1.000
_cell.length_c   1.000
_cell.angle_alpha   90.00
_cell.angle_beta   90.00
_cell.angle_gamma   90.00
#
_symmetry.space_group_name_H-M   'P 1'
#
loop_
_entity.id
_entity.type
_entity.pdbx_description
1 polymer ?
#
loop_
_entity_poly.entity_id
_entity_poly.type
_entity_poly.pdbx_seq_one_letter_code
_entity_poly.pdbx_strand_id
1 'polypeptide(L)'
;IVFPAVKERLRVEFDMFVTSGRRSLRVTLGGSARPVESVHPGSANTAIFLGFWRDEIHALTEKPSQVWASGGLYTSGQWHKVTLDIDIPTRTYNVFIDEIPWPQNDKPIPFYSQDYDDLNTIAFAYQSFSAENNTEPAYVDNVRIWGK
;
A
#
# COMPACT_ATOMS: atom_id res chain seq x y z
N ILE A 1 6.62 7.74 -7.73
CA ILE A 1 6.60 9.14 -7.26
C ILE A 1 7.65 9.24 -6.18
N VAL A 2 8.61 10.15 -6.35
CA VAL A 2 9.65 10.44 -5.34
C VAL A 2 9.30 11.78 -4.68
N PHE A 3 9.46 11.86 -3.37
CA PHE A 3 9.18 13.04 -2.55
C PHE A 3 10.29 13.21 -1.49
N PRO A 4 10.39 14.37 -0.81
CA PRO A 4 11.36 14.55 0.27
C PRO A 4 11.21 13.46 1.35
N ALA A 5 12.33 13.02 1.92
CA ALA A 5 12.31 12.01 2.97
C ALA A 5 11.50 12.49 4.19
N VAL A 6 10.55 11.66 4.61
CA VAL A 6 9.67 11.85 5.77
C VAL A 6 10.13 10.89 6.87
N LYS A 7 10.15 11.33 8.14
CA LYS A 7 10.73 10.53 9.25
C LYS A 7 9.84 10.33 10.46
N GLU A 8 8.77 11.11 10.61
CA GLU A 8 7.86 11.02 11.75
C GLU A 8 6.52 10.42 11.31
N ARG A 9 5.77 11.15 10.48
CA ARG A 9 4.42 10.75 10.05
C ARG A 9 4.24 11.04 8.57
N LEU A 10 3.85 10.03 7.82
CA LEU A 10 3.50 10.14 6.41
C LEU A 10 2.01 9.84 6.24
N ARG A 11 1.30 10.70 5.51
CA ARG A 11 -0.06 10.42 5.07
C ARG A 11 -0.11 10.39 3.55
N VAL A 12 -0.73 9.33 3.04
CA VAL A 12 -0.95 9.12 1.61
C VAL A 12 -2.44 8.93 1.38
N GLU A 13 -3.02 9.74 0.52
CA GLU A 13 -4.40 9.58 0.07
C GLU A 13 -4.42 9.43 -1.45
N PHE A 14 -5.28 8.55 -1.96
CA PHE A 14 -5.54 8.41 -3.38
C PHE A 14 -6.92 7.80 -3.61
N ASP A 15 -7.53 8.16 -4.73
CA ASP A 15 -8.74 7.51 -5.20
C ASP A 15 -8.36 6.32 -6.06
N MET A 16 -9.09 5.22 -5.94
CA MET A 16 -8.89 4.02 -6.74
C MET A 16 -10.20 3.55 -7.39
N PHE A 17 -10.06 2.94 -8.57
CA PHE A 17 -11.13 2.20 -9.23
C PHE A 17 -10.56 0.90 -9.78
N VAL A 18 -11.00 -0.23 -9.25
CA VAL A 18 -10.65 -1.56 -9.76
C VAL A 18 -11.87 -2.12 -10.49
N THR A 19 -11.74 -2.49 -11.76
CA THR A 19 -12.90 -2.96 -12.56
C THR A 19 -13.44 -4.32 -12.13
N SER A 20 -12.61 -5.16 -11.51
CA SER A 20 -12.99 -6.52 -11.09
C SER A 20 -12.19 -6.96 -9.86
N GLY A 21 -12.76 -7.83 -9.03
CA GLY A 21 -12.07 -8.39 -7.87
C GLY A 21 -10.89 -9.31 -8.25
N ARG A 22 -10.65 -9.55 -9.54
CA ARG A 22 -9.50 -10.35 -10.02
C ARG A 22 -8.25 -9.51 -10.27
N ARG A 23 -8.44 -8.23 -10.55
CA ARG A 23 -7.35 -7.32 -10.88
C ARG A 23 -6.62 -6.88 -9.64
N SER A 24 -5.32 -6.64 -9.81
CA SER A 24 -4.51 -6.19 -8.70
C SER A 24 -3.71 -4.94 -8.98
N LEU A 25 -4.12 -3.89 -8.27
CA LEU A 25 -3.29 -2.74 -8.02
C LEU A 25 -2.27 -3.16 -6.95
N ARG A 26 -1.01 -2.92 -7.23
CA ARG A 26 0.07 -2.95 -6.25
C ARG A 26 0.40 -1.53 -5.86
N VAL A 27 0.52 -1.30 -4.56
CA VAL A 27 1.11 -0.08 -4.00
C VAL A 27 2.33 -0.47 -3.19
N THR A 28 3.45 0.21 -3.43
CA THR A 28 4.70 -0.05 -2.70
C THR A 28 5.29 1.25 -2.22
N LEU A 29 5.77 1.28 -0.98
CA LEU A 29 6.50 2.40 -0.41
C LEU A 29 7.90 1.96 0.03
N GLY A 30 8.84 2.89 -0.03
CA GLY A 30 10.20 2.73 0.50
C GLY A 30 10.81 4.08 0.88
N GLY A 31 12.01 4.00 1.46
CA GLY A 31 12.80 5.14 1.90
C GLY A 31 14.16 5.24 1.22
N SER A 32 14.98 6.17 1.71
CA SER A 32 16.27 6.54 1.13
C SER A 32 17.34 5.46 1.26
N ALA A 33 17.12 4.44 2.10
CA ALA A 33 18.05 3.33 2.31
C ALA A 33 18.32 2.48 1.05
N ARG A 34 17.45 2.56 0.03
CA ARG A 34 17.57 1.77 -1.22
C ARG A 34 17.20 2.61 -2.45
N PRO A 35 17.78 2.33 -3.62
CA PRO A 35 17.40 3.01 -4.86
C PRO A 35 16.00 2.58 -5.31
N VAL A 36 15.24 3.52 -5.88
CA VAL A 36 13.82 3.40 -6.26
C VAL A 36 13.56 2.17 -7.14
N GLU A 37 14.43 1.92 -8.11
CA GLU A 37 14.36 0.78 -9.04
C GLU A 37 14.54 -0.57 -8.37
N SER A 38 15.12 -0.61 -7.16
CA SER A 38 15.24 -1.84 -6.37
C SER A 38 14.07 -2.06 -5.42
N VAL A 39 13.37 -0.98 -5.04
CA VAL A 39 12.25 -1.01 -4.09
C VAL A 39 10.98 -1.51 -4.77
N HIS A 40 10.61 -0.90 -5.90
CA HIS A 40 9.29 -1.09 -6.49
C HIS A 40 9.04 -2.28 -7.43
N PRO A 41 10.02 -3.09 -7.88
CA PRO A 41 9.72 -4.25 -8.74
C PRO A 41 8.83 -5.31 -8.08
N GLY A 42 8.88 -5.43 -6.75
CA GLY A 42 8.15 -6.44 -5.97
C GLY A 42 8.21 -6.12 -4.47
N SER A 43 8.01 -7.12 -3.61
CA SER A 43 7.99 -6.92 -2.15
C SER A 43 9.36 -6.96 -1.47
N ALA A 44 10.36 -7.62 -2.06
CA ALA A 44 11.61 -8.00 -1.38
C ALA A 44 12.32 -6.85 -0.63
N ASN A 45 12.21 -5.64 -1.17
CA ASN A 45 12.88 -4.44 -0.68
C ASN A 45 11.90 -3.34 -0.23
N THR A 46 10.60 -3.56 -0.17
CA THR A 46 9.65 -2.48 0.20
C THR A 46 9.55 -2.32 1.71
N ALA A 47 9.29 -1.10 2.18
CA ALA A 47 8.84 -0.87 3.55
C ALA A 47 7.40 -1.36 3.71
N ILE A 48 6.52 -0.93 2.79
CA ILE A 48 5.10 -1.29 2.76
C ILE A 48 4.80 -1.86 1.37
N PHE A 49 4.08 -2.99 1.36
CA PHE A 49 3.57 -3.60 0.15
C PHE A 49 2.09 -3.88 0.33
N LEU A 50 1.27 -3.29 -0.52
CA LEU A 50 -0.16 -3.52 -0.59
C LEU A 50 -0.49 -4.14 -1.95
N GLY A 51 -1.31 -5.19 -1.93
CA GLY A 51 -1.96 -5.70 -3.12
C GLY A 51 -3.47 -5.64 -2.95
N PHE A 52 -4.16 -5.23 -4.00
CA PHE A 52 -5.60 -5.04 -3.99
C PHE A 52 -6.19 -6.19 -4.80
N TRP A 53 -6.90 -7.14 -4.20
CA TRP A 53 -7.56 -8.22 -4.96
C TRP A 53 -8.66 -8.85 -4.11
N ARG A 54 -9.59 -9.56 -4.76
CA ARG A 54 -10.78 -10.16 -4.15
C ARG A 54 -11.58 -9.15 -3.32
N ASP A 55 -11.73 -7.93 -3.86
CA ASP A 55 -12.49 -6.87 -3.18
C ASP A 55 -11.92 -6.51 -1.79
N GLU A 56 -10.61 -6.71 -1.61
CA GLU A 56 -9.88 -6.47 -0.37
C GLU A 56 -8.48 -5.89 -0.61
N ILE A 57 -8.05 -4.98 0.27
CA ILE A 57 -6.67 -4.53 0.36
C ILE A 57 -5.92 -5.52 1.24
N HIS A 58 -4.86 -6.12 0.72
CA HIS A 58 -3.99 -7.03 1.45
C HIS A 58 -2.65 -6.35 1.69
N ALA A 59 -2.29 -6.22 2.95
CA ALA A 59 -1.00 -5.69 3.38
C ALA A 59 -0.05 -6.84 3.67
N LEU A 60 1.08 -6.90 2.96
CA LEU A 60 2.11 -7.88 3.28
C LEU A 60 2.82 -7.44 4.56
N THR A 61 2.89 -8.34 5.54
CA THR A 61 3.49 -8.14 6.84
C THR A 61 4.56 -9.18 7.09
N GLU A 62 5.57 -8.82 7.89
CA GLU A 62 6.68 -9.67 8.32
C GLU A 62 7.63 -10.12 7.18
N LYS A 63 8.93 -10.15 7.46
CA LYS A 63 9.96 -10.72 6.59
C LYS A 63 10.77 -11.70 7.43
N PRO A 64 10.96 -12.97 7.03
CA PRO A 64 10.68 -13.56 5.71
C PRO A 64 9.30 -14.25 5.55
N SER A 65 8.47 -14.32 6.60
CA SER A 65 7.13 -14.92 6.55
C SER A 65 6.17 -14.07 5.70
N GLN A 66 5.53 -14.62 4.68
CA GLN A 66 4.53 -13.88 3.89
C GLN A 66 3.16 -13.91 4.57
N VAL A 67 3.05 -13.24 5.71
CA VAL A 67 1.76 -13.04 6.38
C VAL A 67 1.06 -11.86 5.72
N TRP A 68 -0.26 -11.96 5.56
CA TRP A 68 -1.07 -10.87 5.01
C TRP A 68 -2.04 -10.38 6.07
N ALA A 69 -2.05 -9.07 6.29
CA ALA A 69 -3.08 -8.39 7.07
C ALA A 69 -4.14 -7.79 6.13
N SER A 70 -5.38 -7.70 6.61
CA SER A 70 -6.45 -7.03 5.88
C SER A 70 -6.33 -5.51 6.05
N GLY A 71 -6.16 -4.78 4.95
CA GLY A 71 -6.27 -3.32 4.89
C GLY A 71 -7.71 -2.83 4.75
N GLY A 72 -8.67 -3.74 4.54
CA GLY A 72 -10.10 -3.44 4.42
C GLY A 72 -10.72 -3.87 3.10
N LEU A 73 -12.05 -3.94 3.08
CA LEU A 73 -12.85 -4.32 1.91
C LEU A 73 -13.24 -3.11 1.06
N TYR A 74 -13.28 -3.31 -0.26
CA TYR A 74 -13.81 -2.35 -1.24
C TYR A 74 -14.77 -3.06 -2.19
N THR A 75 -15.46 -2.32 -3.06
CA THR A 75 -16.33 -2.90 -4.09
C THR A 75 -15.77 -2.62 -5.48
N SER A 76 -15.43 -3.66 -6.24
CA SER A 76 -15.03 -3.50 -7.64
C SER A 76 -16.12 -2.82 -8.47
N GLY A 77 -15.69 -1.99 -9.45
CA GLY A 77 -16.59 -1.19 -10.27
C GLY A 77 -17.04 0.12 -9.62
N GLN A 78 -16.47 0.48 -8.46
CA GLN A 78 -16.73 1.74 -7.76
C GLN A 78 -15.43 2.49 -7.45
N TRP A 79 -15.54 3.81 -7.34
CA TRP A 79 -14.45 4.65 -6.85
C TRP A 79 -14.43 4.61 -5.32
N HIS A 80 -13.25 4.41 -4.76
CA HIS A 80 -13.01 4.42 -3.32
C HIS A 80 -11.81 5.31 -2.98
N LYS A 81 -11.92 6.05 -1.88
CA LYS A 81 -10.79 6.82 -1.35
C LYS A 81 -10.00 5.95 -0.38
N VAL A 82 -8.71 5.74 -0.64
CA VAL A 82 -7.81 5.02 0.25
C VAL A 82 -6.91 5.99 0.99
N THR A 83 -6.81 5.83 2.30
CA THR A 83 -5.89 6.59 3.15
C THR A 83 -4.93 5.64 3.85
N LEU A 84 -3.63 5.93 3.74
CA LEU A 84 -2.58 5.35 4.57
C LEU A 84 -2.11 6.40 5.57
N ASP A 85 -2.18 6.07 6.86
CA ASP A 85 -1.70 6.93 7.94
C ASP A 85 -0.53 6.22 8.64
N ILE A 86 0.69 6.66 8.35
CA ILE A 86 1.92 5.91 8.55
C ILE A 86 2.76 6.55 9.64
N ASP A 87 3.09 5.75 10.65
CA ASP A 87 4.03 6.05 11.72
C ASP A 87 5.41 5.46 11.40
N ILE A 88 6.38 6.31 11.09
CA ILE A 88 7.71 5.85 10.67
C ILE A 88 8.56 5.40 11.87
N PRO A 89 8.61 6.13 13.01
CA PRO A 89 9.38 5.71 14.17
C PRO A 89 8.97 4.34 14.73
N THR A 90 7.66 4.06 14.75
CA THR A 90 7.15 2.75 15.19
C THR A 90 7.03 1.73 14.06
N ARG A 91 7.23 2.15 12.81
CA ARG A 91 7.15 1.33 11.59
C ARG A 91 5.81 0.61 11.46
N THR A 92 4.74 1.36 11.65
CA THR A 92 3.38 0.87 11.54
C THR A 92 2.51 1.83 10.74
N TYR A 93 1.35 1.37 10.27
CA TYR A 93 0.40 2.20 9.55
C TYR A 93 -1.03 1.70 9.69
N ASN A 94 -1.98 2.61 9.52
CA ASN A 94 -3.39 2.28 9.41
C ASN A 94 -3.87 2.48 7.97
N VAL A 95 -4.85 1.67 7.56
CA VAL A 95 -5.52 1.78 6.27
C VAL A 95 -6.98 2.12 6.49
N PHE A 96 -7.48 3.08 5.72
CA PHE A 96 -8.89 3.49 5.71
C PHE A 96 -9.40 3.45 4.28
N ILE A 97 -10.64 3.01 4.11
CA ILE A 97 -11.37 3.03 2.85
C ILE A 97 -12.62 3.88 3.08
N ASP A 98 -12.80 4.91 2.26
CA ASP A 98 -13.88 5.90 2.38
C ASP A 98 -13.95 6.54 3.78
N GLU A 99 -12.76 6.79 4.35
CA GLU A 99 -12.56 7.39 5.69
C GLU A 99 -13.06 6.52 6.86
N ILE A 100 -13.46 5.27 6.58
CA ILE A 100 -13.88 4.30 7.58
C ILE A 100 -12.66 3.45 7.99
N PRO A 101 -12.32 3.38 9.30
CA PRO A 101 -11.30 2.46 9.77
C PRO A 101 -11.77 1.03 9.61
N TRP A 102 -10.88 0.14 9.18
CA TRP A 102 -11.20 -1.29 9.11
C TRP A 102 -11.30 -1.88 10.53
N PRO A 103 -12.42 -2.53 10.93
CA PRO A 103 -12.60 -3.02 12.30
C PRO A 103 -11.57 -4.07 12.75
N GLN A 104 -10.95 -4.79 11.81
CA GLN A 104 -9.90 -5.78 12.10
C GLN A 104 -8.50 -5.15 12.17
N ASN A 105 -8.39 -3.84 11.91
CA ASN A 105 -7.20 -3.03 12.15
C ASN A 105 -7.34 -2.23 13.46
N ASP A 106 -7.88 -2.85 14.52
CA ASP A 106 -7.84 -2.32 15.88
C ASP A 106 -6.39 -2.12 16.38
N LYS A 107 -5.42 -2.71 15.68
CA LYS A 107 -3.98 -2.47 15.81
C LYS A 107 -3.38 -2.02 14.48
N PRO A 108 -2.40 -1.09 14.50
CA PRO A 108 -1.65 -0.70 13.31
C PRO A 108 -0.94 -1.87 12.63
N ILE A 109 -0.92 -1.87 11.30
CA ILE A 109 -0.25 -2.86 10.48
C ILE A 109 1.26 -2.57 10.50
N PRO A 110 2.14 -3.54 10.81
CA PRO A 110 3.58 -3.33 10.78
C PRO A 110 4.10 -3.22 9.34
N PHE A 111 5.24 -2.52 9.16
CA PHE A 111 5.98 -2.55 7.90
C PHE A 111 6.42 -3.97 7.56
N TYR A 112 6.44 -4.29 6.27
CA TYR A 112 7.03 -5.53 5.76
C TYR A 112 8.53 -5.60 6.09
N SER A 113 9.27 -4.53 5.78
CA SER A 113 10.69 -4.39 6.14
C SER A 113 10.86 -3.39 7.28
N GLN A 114 11.62 -3.79 8.28
CA GLN A 114 11.99 -2.96 9.43
C GLN A 114 13.28 -2.16 9.18
N ASP A 115 13.81 -2.19 7.95
CA ASP A 115 15.10 -1.57 7.59
C ASP A 115 14.97 -0.06 7.32
N TYR A 116 13.75 0.47 7.32
CA TYR A 116 13.45 1.85 6.94
C TYR A 116 13.23 2.73 8.19
N ASP A 117 13.97 3.83 8.26
CA ASP A 117 13.82 4.93 9.21
C ASP A 117 13.30 6.23 8.55
N ASP A 118 13.06 6.18 7.25
CA ASP A 118 12.41 7.20 6.45
C ASP A 118 11.57 6.59 5.33
N LEU A 119 10.68 7.39 4.73
CA LEU A 119 9.98 7.06 3.49
C LEU A 119 10.08 8.25 2.52
N ASN A 120 10.35 7.96 1.24
CA ASN A 120 10.57 8.99 0.23
C ASN A 120 10.05 8.61 -1.17
N THR A 121 9.51 7.40 -1.32
CA THR A 121 9.03 6.92 -2.62
C THR A 121 7.79 6.04 -2.50
N ILE A 122 6.88 6.20 -3.46
CA ILE A 122 5.69 5.37 -3.65
C ILE A 122 5.53 5.00 -5.13
N ALA A 123 5.13 3.77 -5.41
CA ALA A 123 4.77 3.37 -6.77
C ALA A 123 3.44 2.61 -6.79
N PHE A 124 2.65 2.92 -7.82
CA PHE A 124 1.46 2.20 -8.22
C PHE A 124 1.81 1.37 -9.44
N ALA A 125 1.52 0.08 -9.41
CA ALA A 125 1.83 -0.80 -10.51
C ALA A 125 0.79 -1.90 -10.62
N TYR A 126 0.77 -2.56 -11.78
CA TYR A 126 0.07 -3.81 -11.93
C TYR A 126 0.89 -4.95 -11.32
N GLN A 127 0.22 -5.85 -10.60
CA GLN A 127 0.78 -7.15 -10.23
C GLN A 127 -0.31 -8.21 -10.37
N SER A 128 0.03 -9.38 -10.91
CA SER A 128 -0.90 -10.52 -10.84
C SER A 128 -0.70 -11.28 -9.53
N PHE A 129 -1.75 -11.34 -8.69
CA PHE A 129 -1.80 -12.22 -7.51
C PHE A 129 -2.66 -13.49 -7.73
N SER A 130 -3.15 -13.72 -8.95
CA SER A 130 -3.93 -14.91 -9.30
C SER A 130 -3.37 -15.59 -10.55
N ALA A 131 -3.68 -16.87 -10.72
CA ALA A 131 -3.41 -17.59 -11.96
C ALA A 131 -4.46 -17.30 -13.05
N GLU A 132 -5.47 -16.48 -12.74
CA GLU A 132 -6.55 -16.13 -13.67
C GLU A 132 -6.14 -14.97 -14.57
N ASN A 133 -6.81 -14.85 -15.73
CA ASN A 133 -6.67 -13.64 -16.55
C ASN A 133 -7.18 -12.43 -15.77
N ASN A 134 -6.32 -11.45 -15.57
CA ASN A 134 -6.57 -10.25 -14.77
C ASN A 134 -6.07 -9.01 -15.50
N THR A 135 -6.39 -8.89 -16.78
CA THR A 135 -5.97 -7.77 -17.64
C THR A 135 -7.01 -6.64 -17.72
N GLU A 136 -8.00 -6.52 -16.84
CA GLU A 136 -8.99 -5.41 -16.84
C GLU A 136 -8.54 -4.13 -16.11
N PRO A 137 -8.57 -2.93 -16.67
CA PRO A 137 -7.86 -1.77 -16.11
C PRO A 137 -8.18 -1.44 -14.63
N ALA A 138 -7.16 -0.97 -13.89
CA ALA A 138 -7.33 -0.34 -12.58
C ALA A 138 -6.80 1.11 -12.70
N TYR A 139 -7.47 2.03 -12.02
CA TYR A 139 -7.19 3.46 -12.11
C TYR A 139 -6.85 3.99 -10.72
N VAL A 140 -5.93 4.96 -10.69
CA VAL A 140 -5.56 5.72 -9.50
C VAL A 140 -5.64 7.19 -9.87
N ASP A 141 -6.27 7.99 -9.02
CA ASP A 141 -6.40 9.43 -9.21
C ASP A 141 -6.25 10.18 -7.87
N ASN A 142 -6.19 11.52 -7.92
CA ASN A 142 -6.17 12.43 -6.78
C ASN A 142 -5.13 12.09 -5.70
N VAL A 143 -3.94 11.63 -6.12
CA VAL A 143 -2.85 11.26 -5.21
C VAL A 143 -2.37 12.49 -4.44
N ARG A 144 -2.42 12.41 -3.11
CA ARG A 144 -1.93 13.42 -2.17
C ARG A 144 -0.97 12.76 -1.18
N ILE A 145 0.18 13.39 -0.99
CA ILE A 145 1.27 12.89 -0.14
C ILE A 145 1.75 14.06 0.72
N TRP A 146 1.75 13.91 2.04
CA TRP A 146 2.27 14.91 2.96
C TRP A 146 2.73 14.28 4.26
N GLY A 147 3.68 14.92 4.93
CA GLY A 147 4.26 14.39 6.17
C GLY A 147 5.37 15.27 6.71
N LYS A 148 5.94 14.82 7.83
CA LYS A 148 7.14 15.37 8.47
C LYS A 148 8.10 14.23 8.79
#